data_AF-A0A6C0IX01-F1
#
_entry.id   AF-A0A6C0IX01-F1
#
_cell.length_a   1.000
_cell.length_b   1.000
_cell.length_c   1.000
_cell.angle_alpha   90.00
_cell.angle_beta   90.00
_cell.angle_gamma   90.00
#
_symmetry.space_group_name_H-M   'P 1'
#
loop_
_entity.id
_entity.type
_entity.pdbx_description
1 polymer ?
#
loop_
_entity_poly.entity_id
_entity_poly.type
_entity_poly.pdbx_seq_one_letter_code
_entity_poly.pdbx_strand_id
1 'polypeptide(L)'
;METYQRDRLLVEFYPAFLSSEEATGLYQHLDRLVPWSKEITPGRRVNQIYGDPGVSYEITVGYNRPSGPVTIKREVKPWGPDSEGPGPVLWAIKERLSALTGAQYNYVVVQRYPSGKVGISPHRDKEMKSGTDIAGISLNATRTLTLTPPKWIPESSLRIPLVSGSLYILKPPTNDHWVHSIEKEPEVTEPRISLTYRYIEVSQSLPISQQITQFLALVPVDELFVYHPQVKRVGVIPYAIYQNEIFWLMGVSNLGRLGDFGGGSNEGETPIACLLREVEEESSGVLTGTVRDAIGRREGLILWRSRSRTGPPYRYFLFAPIPYADFTPAFKPNSEVGSLIWVRQSEATSSRVQLDIFQTSLHQLLRQLRRNDS
;
A
#
# COMPACT_ATOMS: atom_id res chain seq x y z
N MET A 1 -10.10 27.16 -21.99
CA MET A 1 -10.64 26.57 -20.75
C MET A 1 -12.05 27.08 -20.59
N GLU A 2 -12.98 26.18 -20.35
CA GLU A 2 -14.37 26.47 -20.05
C GLU A 2 -14.66 26.07 -18.61
N THR A 3 -15.49 26.83 -17.90
CA THR A 3 -15.87 26.51 -16.53
C THR A 3 -17.39 26.40 -16.46
N TYR A 4 -17.87 25.27 -15.95
CA TYR A 4 -19.28 25.02 -15.71
C TYR A 4 -19.51 25.03 -14.20
N GLN A 5 -20.32 25.98 -13.72
CA GLN A 5 -20.64 26.12 -12.31
C GLN A 5 -22.16 26.17 -12.11
N ARG A 6 -22.67 25.31 -11.23
CA ARG A 6 -24.08 25.23 -10.80
C ARG A 6 -24.11 24.92 -9.30
N ASP A 7 -25.30 24.76 -8.71
CA ASP A 7 -25.42 24.34 -7.31
C ASP A 7 -24.65 23.03 -7.06
N ARG A 8 -23.60 23.12 -6.23
CA ARG A 8 -22.69 22.02 -5.87
C ARG A 8 -22.04 21.30 -7.06
N LEU A 9 -21.90 21.99 -8.20
CA LEU A 9 -21.18 21.51 -9.38
C LEU A 9 -20.15 22.56 -9.81
N LEU A 10 -18.92 22.10 -9.99
CA LEU A 10 -17.81 22.84 -10.56
C LEU A 10 -16.99 21.92 -11.46
N VAL A 11 -17.02 22.19 -12.77
CA VAL A 11 -16.28 21.45 -13.78
C VAL A 11 -15.42 22.41 -14.59
N GLU A 12 -14.13 22.14 -14.68
CA GLU A 12 -13.23 22.81 -15.62
C GLU A 12 -13.02 21.90 -16.83
N PHE A 13 -13.16 22.45 -18.03
CA PHE A 13 -13.05 21.71 -19.28
C PHE A 13 -12.03 22.37 -20.22
N TYR A 14 -11.14 21.54 -20.76
CA TYR A 14 -10.09 21.92 -21.69
C TYR A 14 -10.29 21.11 -22.96
N PRO A 15 -10.93 21.68 -24.00
CA PRO A 15 -11.24 20.93 -25.22
C PRO A 15 -10.00 20.47 -25.99
N ALA A 16 -8.86 21.14 -25.79
CA ALA A 16 -7.57 20.85 -26.42
C ALA A 16 -6.44 20.83 -25.39
N PHE A 17 -6.56 20.00 -24.36
CA PHE A 17 -5.50 19.83 -23.35
C PHE A 17 -4.26 19.15 -23.96
N LEU A 18 -4.48 18.14 -24.80
CA LEU A 18 -3.48 17.56 -25.68
C LEU A 18 -3.67 18.12 -27.09
N SER A 19 -2.57 18.36 -27.79
CA SER A 19 -2.61 18.60 -29.24
C SER A 19 -3.17 17.35 -29.96
N SER A 20 -3.65 17.53 -31.19
CA SER A 20 -4.17 16.40 -31.98
C SER A 20 -3.10 15.32 -32.22
N GLU A 21 -1.84 15.71 -32.36
CA GLU A 21 -0.70 14.80 -32.49
C GLU A 21 -0.44 14.05 -31.18
N GLU A 22 -0.37 14.77 -30.05
CA GLU A 22 -0.19 14.17 -28.72
C GLU A 22 -1.31 13.16 -28.40
N ALA A 23 -2.56 13.54 -28.64
CA ALA A 23 -3.73 12.68 -28.39
C ALA A 23 -3.70 11.42 -29.27
N THR A 24 -3.32 11.55 -30.53
CA THR A 24 -3.21 10.43 -31.48
C THR A 24 -2.09 9.48 -31.07
N GLY A 25 -0.90 10.02 -30.77
CA GLY A 25 0.24 9.24 -30.30
C GLY A 25 -0.07 8.51 -28.98
N LEU A 26 -0.68 9.21 -28.02
CA LEU A 26 -1.07 8.63 -26.74
C LEU A 26 -2.11 7.52 -26.91
N TYR A 27 -3.12 7.72 -27.75
CA TYR A 27 -4.11 6.68 -28.05
C TYR A 27 -3.44 5.42 -28.61
N GLN A 28 -2.62 5.56 -29.66
CA GLN A 28 -1.95 4.43 -30.31
C GLN A 28 -0.99 3.69 -29.35
N HIS A 29 -0.31 4.44 -28.50
CA HIS A 29 0.60 3.89 -27.50
C HIS A 29 -0.16 3.09 -26.44
N LEU A 30 -1.25 3.63 -25.88
CA LEU A 30 -2.05 2.95 -24.87
C LEU A 30 -2.82 1.76 -25.42
N ASP A 31 -3.43 1.87 -26.61
CA ASP A 31 -4.17 0.77 -27.24
C ASP A 31 -3.25 -0.45 -27.47
N ARG A 32 -1.96 -0.20 -27.75
CA ARG A 32 -0.94 -1.23 -27.95
C ARG A 32 -0.36 -1.81 -26.64
N LEU A 33 0.01 -0.96 -25.68
CA LEU A 33 0.79 -1.38 -24.51
C LEU A 33 -0.05 -1.76 -23.29
N VAL A 34 -1.28 -1.27 -23.19
CA VAL A 34 -2.16 -1.67 -22.10
C VAL A 34 -2.57 -3.13 -22.33
N PRO A 35 -2.32 -4.05 -21.37
CA PRO A 35 -2.67 -5.45 -21.53
C PRO A 35 -4.17 -5.64 -21.32
N TRP A 36 -4.98 -5.34 -22.34
CA TRP A 36 -6.42 -5.54 -22.29
C TRP A 36 -6.72 -7.03 -22.03
N SER A 37 -7.56 -7.33 -21.03
CA SER A 37 -7.84 -8.72 -20.64
C SER A 37 -8.36 -9.54 -21.82
N LYS A 38 -7.79 -10.73 -22.04
CA LYS A 38 -8.14 -11.67 -23.11
C LYS A 38 -9.45 -12.44 -22.85
N GLU A 39 -10.03 -12.32 -21.65
CA GLU A 39 -11.35 -12.89 -21.30
C GLU A 39 -12.47 -12.01 -21.89
N ILE A 40 -12.50 -11.98 -23.22
CA ILE A 40 -13.36 -11.10 -24.01
C ILE A 40 -14.76 -11.72 -24.04
N THR A 41 -15.72 -11.10 -23.36
CA THR A 41 -17.07 -11.03 -23.95
C THR A 41 -17.02 -9.89 -24.97
N PRO A 42 -17.20 -10.16 -26.28
CA PRO A 42 -17.25 -9.12 -27.29
C PRO A 42 -18.27 -8.04 -26.88
N GLY A 43 -17.89 -6.76 -26.97
CA GLY A 43 -18.79 -5.65 -26.66
C GLY A 43 -18.88 -5.23 -25.18
N ARG A 44 -17.91 -5.58 -24.33
CA ARG A 44 -17.79 -5.02 -22.97
C ARG A 44 -16.69 -3.98 -22.84
N ARG A 45 -16.90 -3.02 -21.93
CA ARG A 45 -15.85 -2.09 -21.48
C ARG A 45 -14.82 -2.87 -20.67
N VAL A 46 -13.55 -2.63 -20.94
CA VAL A 46 -12.42 -3.19 -20.17
C VAL A 46 -11.65 -2.07 -19.50
N ASN A 47 -10.98 -2.39 -18.39
CA ASN A 47 -10.14 -1.43 -17.69
C ASN A 47 -8.83 -2.05 -17.20
N GLN A 48 -7.86 -1.18 -16.98
CA GLN A 48 -6.63 -1.44 -16.24
C GLN A 48 -6.39 -0.28 -15.28
N ILE A 49 -5.67 -0.56 -14.20
CA ILE A 49 -5.43 0.37 -13.09
C ILE A 49 -3.94 0.53 -12.88
N TYR A 50 -3.48 1.77 -12.75
CA TYR A 50 -2.09 2.13 -12.50
C TYR A 50 -2.03 3.17 -11.38
N GLY A 51 -0.91 3.24 -10.67
CA GLY A 51 -0.78 4.17 -9.54
C GLY A 51 0.55 4.06 -8.82
N ASP A 52 0.65 4.82 -7.74
CA ASP A 52 1.81 4.78 -6.85
C ASP A 52 1.89 3.42 -6.12
N PRO A 53 3.11 2.92 -5.84
CA PRO A 53 3.29 1.72 -5.03
C PRO A 53 2.54 1.80 -3.69
N GLY A 54 1.85 0.74 -3.30
CA GLY A 54 1.06 0.69 -2.05
C GLY A 54 -0.37 1.24 -2.18
N VAL A 55 -0.72 1.89 -3.29
CA VAL A 55 -2.12 2.25 -3.56
C VAL A 55 -2.90 0.99 -3.89
N SER A 56 -3.99 0.78 -3.16
CA SER A 56 -4.97 -0.26 -3.45
C SER A 56 -6.35 0.31 -3.17
N TYR A 57 -7.35 -0.20 -3.89
CA TYR A 57 -8.73 0.19 -3.63
C TYR A 57 -9.60 -1.02 -3.43
N GLU A 58 -10.58 -0.84 -2.56
CA GLU A 58 -11.53 -1.87 -2.19
C GLU A 58 -12.83 -1.65 -2.94
N ILE A 59 -13.28 -2.68 -3.66
CA ILE A 59 -14.62 -2.71 -4.25
C ILE A 59 -15.44 -3.72 -3.49
N THR A 60 -16.52 -3.27 -2.86
CA THR A 60 -17.54 -4.16 -2.34
C THR A 60 -18.52 -4.55 -3.44
N VAL A 61 -18.59 -5.85 -3.75
CA VAL A 61 -19.48 -6.42 -4.77
C VAL A 61 -20.50 -7.35 -4.13
N GLY A 62 -21.61 -7.61 -4.84
CA GLY A 62 -22.53 -8.67 -4.44
C GLY A 62 -23.43 -8.33 -3.26
N TYR A 63 -23.80 -7.05 -3.07
CA TYR A 63 -24.80 -6.64 -2.06
C TYR A 63 -26.12 -7.45 -2.12
N ASN A 64 -26.47 -7.98 -3.30
CA ASN A 64 -27.68 -8.79 -3.52
C ASN A 64 -27.41 -10.31 -3.50
N ARG A 65 -26.20 -10.75 -3.10
CA ARG A 65 -25.89 -12.19 -3.01
C ARG A 65 -26.37 -12.74 -1.66
N PRO A 66 -26.87 -13.98 -1.61
CA PRO A 66 -27.25 -14.65 -0.35
C PRO A 66 -26.09 -14.74 0.66
N SER A 67 -24.86 -14.81 0.16
CA SER A 67 -23.63 -14.86 0.96
C SER A 67 -23.23 -13.51 1.58
N GLY A 68 -23.98 -12.44 1.31
CA GLY A 68 -23.61 -11.08 1.65
C GLY A 68 -22.59 -10.46 0.68
N PRO A 69 -22.30 -9.16 0.86
CA PRO A 69 -21.32 -8.44 0.07
C PRO A 69 -19.89 -8.94 0.34
N VAL A 70 -19.06 -8.93 -0.70
CA VAL A 70 -17.63 -9.29 -0.63
C VAL A 70 -16.81 -8.07 -1.02
N THR A 71 -15.86 -7.68 -0.16
CA THR A 71 -14.88 -6.64 -0.48
C THR A 71 -13.67 -7.25 -1.18
N ILE A 72 -13.38 -6.76 -2.38
CA ILE A 72 -12.26 -7.17 -3.21
C ILE A 72 -11.24 -6.03 -3.23
N LYS A 73 -10.07 -6.28 -2.69
CA LYS A 73 -8.91 -5.38 -2.81
C LYS A 73 -8.29 -5.56 -4.19
N ARG A 74 -8.12 -4.44 -4.91
CA ARG A 74 -7.45 -4.41 -6.22
C ARG A 74 -6.18 -3.58 -6.12
N GLU A 75 -5.06 -4.22 -6.43
CA GLU A 75 -3.76 -3.60 -6.47
C GLU A 75 -3.55 -2.87 -7.80
N VAL A 76 -2.90 -1.71 -7.74
CA VAL A 76 -2.52 -0.96 -8.94
C VAL A 76 -1.28 -1.59 -9.57
N LYS A 77 -1.15 -1.45 -10.90
CA LYS A 77 0.13 -1.65 -11.56
C LYS A 77 1.00 -0.41 -11.32
N PRO A 78 2.32 -0.58 -11.08
CA PRO A 78 3.18 0.56 -10.88
C PRO A 78 3.23 1.42 -12.14
N TRP A 79 3.21 2.74 -11.96
CA TRP A 79 3.66 3.70 -12.95
C TRP A 79 4.98 4.35 -12.49
N GLY A 80 5.58 5.19 -13.33
CA GLY A 80 6.83 5.90 -13.00
C GLY A 80 7.77 5.95 -14.20
N PRO A 81 8.80 6.80 -14.15
CA PRO A 81 9.76 6.96 -15.26
C PRO A 81 10.39 5.64 -15.71
N ASP A 82 10.71 4.77 -14.75
CA ASP A 82 11.40 3.50 -14.98
C ASP A 82 10.45 2.29 -15.00
N SER A 83 9.13 2.52 -15.02
CA SER A 83 8.13 1.45 -15.04
C SER A 83 7.93 0.86 -16.43
N GLU A 84 7.40 -0.37 -16.51
CA GLU A 84 7.17 -1.05 -17.78
C GLU A 84 5.83 -0.66 -18.46
N GLY A 85 5.75 -0.94 -19.76
CA GLY A 85 4.50 -0.80 -20.54
C GLY A 85 4.02 0.66 -20.60
N PRO A 86 2.73 0.95 -20.33
CA PRO A 86 2.20 2.30 -20.39
C PRO A 86 2.53 3.15 -19.14
N GLY A 87 3.21 2.59 -18.14
CA GLY A 87 3.48 3.26 -16.87
C GLY A 87 4.19 4.62 -17.00
N PRO A 88 5.27 4.76 -17.80
CA PRO A 88 5.99 6.03 -17.93
C PRO A 88 5.13 7.15 -18.51
N VAL A 89 4.34 6.87 -19.55
CA VAL A 89 3.48 7.89 -20.16
C VAL A 89 2.32 8.28 -19.26
N LEU A 90 1.75 7.33 -18.51
CA LEU A 90 0.68 7.61 -17.55
C LEU A 90 1.18 8.48 -16.39
N TRP A 91 2.42 8.26 -15.94
CA TRP A 91 3.08 9.08 -14.94
C TRP A 91 3.39 10.49 -15.46
N ALA A 92 3.91 10.62 -16.68
CA ALA A 92 4.18 11.92 -17.29
C ALA A 92 2.91 12.79 -17.42
N ILE A 93 1.78 12.17 -17.79
CA ILE A 93 0.47 12.85 -17.80
C ILE A 93 0.04 13.25 -16.38
N LYS A 94 0.24 12.39 -15.37
CA LYS A 94 -0.02 12.74 -13.96
C LYS A 94 0.76 13.97 -13.53
N GLU A 95 2.05 14.07 -13.88
CA GLU A 95 2.87 15.23 -13.52
C GLU A 95 2.35 16.51 -14.20
N ARG A 96 2.00 16.43 -15.49
CA ARG A 96 1.39 17.56 -16.22
C ARG A 96 0.06 18.00 -15.61
N LEU A 97 -0.79 17.05 -15.19
CA LEU A 97 -2.04 17.35 -14.50
C LEU A 97 -1.77 18.01 -13.14
N SER A 98 -0.84 17.46 -12.35
CA SER A 98 -0.48 18.01 -11.03
C SER A 98 0.04 19.45 -11.15
N ALA A 99 0.85 19.73 -12.15
CA ALA A 99 1.35 21.08 -12.45
C ALA A 99 0.24 22.05 -12.90
N LEU A 100 -0.72 21.57 -13.70
CA LEU A 100 -1.84 22.38 -14.17
C LEU A 100 -2.82 22.74 -13.05
N THR A 101 -3.12 21.79 -12.16
CA THR A 101 -4.22 21.92 -11.21
C THR A 101 -3.78 22.28 -9.79
N GLY A 102 -2.50 22.05 -9.47
CA GLY A 102 -2.00 22.08 -8.09
C GLY A 102 -2.48 20.91 -7.23
N ALA A 103 -3.27 19.98 -7.79
CA ALA A 103 -3.78 18.82 -7.09
C ALA A 103 -2.81 17.64 -7.15
N GLN A 104 -2.98 16.69 -6.24
CA GLN A 104 -2.24 15.44 -6.24
C GLN A 104 -3.08 14.32 -6.86
N TYR A 105 -2.44 13.43 -7.59
CA TYR A 105 -3.04 12.20 -8.11
C TYR A 105 -2.07 11.04 -7.85
N ASN A 106 -2.58 9.91 -7.37
CA ASN A 106 -1.80 8.70 -7.08
C ASN A 106 -2.36 7.45 -7.77
N TYR A 107 -3.41 7.64 -8.59
CA TYR A 107 -4.17 6.56 -9.18
C TYR A 107 -4.77 6.97 -10.52
N VAL A 108 -4.78 6.06 -11.50
CA VAL A 108 -5.53 6.19 -12.76
C VAL A 108 -6.24 4.89 -13.12
N VAL A 109 -7.49 5.02 -13.58
CA VAL A 109 -8.15 3.96 -14.35
C VAL A 109 -8.04 4.29 -15.83
N VAL A 110 -7.46 3.35 -16.59
CA VAL A 110 -7.45 3.35 -18.05
C VAL A 110 -8.60 2.48 -18.52
N GLN A 111 -9.57 3.07 -19.22
CA GLN A 111 -10.78 2.37 -19.67
C GLN A 111 -10.88 2.39 -21.18
N ARG A 112 -11.18 1.24 -21.79
CA ARG A 112 -11.44 1.13 -23.23
C ARG A 112 -12.92 0.82 -23.48
N TYR A 113 -13.58 1.72 -24.19
CA TYR A 113 -14.91 1.52 -24.74
C TYR A 113 -14.73 1.07 -26.19
N PRO A 114 -15.17 -0.15 -26.57
CA PRO A 114 -14.95 -0.65 -27.92
C PRO A 114 -15.78 0.09 -28.97
N SER A 115 -16.91 0.67 -28.56
CA SER A 115 -17.79 1.49 -29.39
C SER A 115 -18.79 2.27 -28.53
N GLY A 116 -19.62 3.05 -29.19
CA GLY A 116 -20.77 3.78 -28.65
C GLY A 116 -21.86 2.93 -27.99
N LYS A 117 -21.96 1.65 -28.34
CA LYS A 117 -22.94 0.70 -27.76
C LYS A 117 -22.70 0.44 -26.26
N VAL A 118 -21.51 0.76 -25.78
CA VAL A 118 -21.09 0.59 -24.39
C VAL A 118 -20.96 1.96 -23.73
N GLY A 119 -21.57 2.11 -22.56
CA GLY A 119 -21.47 3.29 -21.71
C GLY A 119 -21.24 2.88 -20.25
N ILE A 120 -21.36 3.83 -19.34
CA ILE A 120 -21.42 3.57 -17.90
C ILE A 120 -22.60 4.32 -17.31
N SER A 121 -23.42 3.62 -16.54
CA SER A 121 -24.58 4.19 -15.85
C SER A 121 -24.16 5.28 -14.85
N PRO A 122 -25.07 6.19 -14.48
CA PRO A 122 -24.79 7.24 -13.50
C PRO A 122 -24.20 6.70 -12.20
N HIS A 123 -23.05 7.23 -11.79
CA HIS A 123 -22.32 6.81 -10.60
C HIS A 123 -21.53 7.98 -10.00
N ARG A 124 -20.99 7.73 -8.80
CA ARG A 124 -19.94 8.54 -8.16
C ARG A 124 -18.70 7.69 -8.04
N ASP A 125 -17.54 8.32 -8.12
CA ASP A 125 -16.27 7.65 -7.84
C ASP A 125 -16.13 7.56 -6.33
N LYS A 126 -16.44 6.40 -5.75
CA LYS A 126 -16.49 6.21 -4.29
C LYS A 126 -15.12 5.88 -3.70
N GLU A 127 -14.22 5.39 -4.54
CA GLU A 127 -12.86 4.98 -4.19
C GLU A 127 -11.90 6.15 -3.95
N MET A 128 -12.30 7.38 -4.29
CA MET A 128 -11.43 8.56 -4.13
C MET A 128 -11.52 9.15 -2.73
N LYS A 129 -10.48 9.87 -2.33
CA LYS A 129 -10.50 10.73 -1.14
C LYS A 129 -11.47 11.88 -1.36
N SER A 130 -12.44 12.04 -0.45
CA SER A 130 -13.37 13.18 -0.50
C SER A 130 -12.60 14.51 -0.43
N GLY A 131 -13.09 15.52 -1.13
CA GLY A 131 -12.42 16.83 -1.23
C GLY A 131 -11.23 16.89 -2.18
N THR A 132 -11.02 15.89 -3.03
CA THR A 132 -9.96 15.90 -4.07
C THR A 132 -10.54 16.00 -5.48
N ASP A 133 -9.69 16.33 -6.45
CA ASP A 133 -10.08 16.47 -7.86
C ASP A 133 -10.17 15.11 -8.57
N ILE A 134 -11.09 15.00 -9.54
CA ILE A 134 -11.06 13.94 -10.57
C ILE A 134 -10.67 14.57 -11.90
N ALA A 135 -9.62 14.08 -12.55
CA ALA A 135 -9.18 14.55 -13.85
C ALA A 135 -9.36 13.46 -14.92
N GLY A 136 -10.16 13.74 -15.95
CA GLY A 136 -10.49 12.79 -17.01
C GLY A 136 -10.03 13.23 -18.39
N ILE A 137 -9.21 12.41 -19.05
CA ILE A 137 -8.76 12.64 -20.44
C ILE A 137 -9.49 11.67 -21.38
N SER A 138 -9.90 12.17 -22.54
CA SER A 138 -10.59 11.41 -23.58
C SER A 138 -9.73 11.28 -24.82
N LEU A 139 -9.63 10.08 -25.41
CA LEU A 139 -8.81 9.80 -26.57
C LEU A 139 -9.61 9.06 -27.65
N ASN A 140 -9.36 9.43 -28.90
CA ASN A 140 -10.00 8.93 -30.11
C ASN A 140 -11.48 9.32 -30.23
N ALA A 141 -12.43 8.39 -30.09
CA ALA A 141 -13.84 8.69 -30.36
C ALA A 141 -14.43 9.68 -29.34
N THR A 142 -15.10 10.72 -29.84
CA THR A 142 -15.88 11.67 -29.01
C THR A 142 -17.05 10.95 -28.36
N ARG A 143 -17.26 11.18 -27.06
CA ARG A 143 -18.39 10.63 -26.30
C ARG A 143 -18.95 11.65 -25.33
N THR A 144 -20.22 11.55 -25.00
CA THR A 144 -20.86 12.51 -24.08
C THR A 144 -20.68 12.12 -22.61
N LEU A 145 -20.04 13.00 -21.83
CA LEU A 145 -20.09 12.97 -20.36
C LEU A 145 -21.36 13.68 -19.88
N THR A 146 -22.18 12.99 -19.11
CA THR A 146 -23.40 13.56 -18.53
C THR A 146 -23.31 13.58 -17.02
N LEU A 147 -23.37 14.77 -16.42
CA LEU A 147 -23.53 15.00 -14.99
C LEU A 147 -24.99 15.24 -14.66
N THR A 148 -25.57 14.44 -13.77
CA THR A 148 -26.98 14.51 -13.39
C THR A 148 -27.10 14.91 -11.92
N PRO A 149 -27.92 15.93 -11.60
CA PRO A 149 -28.12 16.36 -10.23
C PRO A 149 -29.03 15.38 -9.47
N PRO A 150 -28.98 15.36 -8.13
CA PRO A 150 -30.00 14.72 -7.33
C PRO A 150 -31.31 15.51 -7.41
N LYS A 151 -32.45 14.84 -7.20
CA LYS A 151 -33.80 15.43 -7.39
C LYS A 151 -34.08 16.73 -6.63
N TRP A 152 -33.38 17.00 -5.54
CA TRP A 152 -33.57 18.18 -4.71
C TRP A 152 -32.77 19.40 -5.18
N ILE A 153 -31.85 19.23 -6.14
CA ILE A 153 -31.20 20.34 -6.85
C ILE A 153 -32.03 20.61 -8.11
N PRO A 154 -32.66 21.80 -8.27
CA PRO A 154 -33.54 22.13 -9.38
C PRO A 154 -32.76 22.50 -10.66
N GLU A 155 -31.71 21.75 -10.98
CA GLU A 155 -30.86 21.95 -12.14
C GLU A 155 -31.11 20.86 -13.19
N SER A 156 -30.85 21.19 -14.46
CA SER A 156 -30.81 20.18 -15.52
C SER A 156 -29.50 19.38 -15.51
N SER A 157 -29.46 18.24 -16.18
CA SER A 157 -28.19 17.55 -16.43
C SER A 157 -27.25 18.41 -17.28
N LEU A 158 -25.97 18.40 -16.96
CA LEU A 158 -24.91 19.00 -17.78
C LEU A 158 -24.34 17.92 -18.71
N ARG A 159 -24.24 18.22 -20.01
CA ARG A 159 -23.71 17.32 -21.04
C ARG A 159 -22.48 17.96 -21.66
N ILE A 160 -21.35 17.26 -21.66
CA ILE A 160 -20.07 17.74 -22.19
C ILE A 160 -19.56 16.75 -23.25
N PRO A 161 -19.35 17.16 -24.51
CA PRO A 161 -18.74 16.31 -25.53
C PRO A 161 -17.24 16.16 -25.26
N LEU A 162 -16.81 14.94 -24.94
CA LEU A 162 -15.40 14.64 -24.66
C LEU A 162 -14.65 14.29 -25.95
N VAL A 163 -14.23 15.33 -26.69
CA VAL A 163 -13.41 15.19 -27.91
C VAL A 163 -12.03 14.60 -27.63
N SER A 164 -11.37 14.04 -28.63
CA SER A 164 -10.00 13.50 -28.49
C SER A 164 -9.03 14.58 -28.00
N GLY A 165 -8.24 14.27 -26.97
CA GLY A 165 -7.30 15.20 -26.34
C GLY A 165 -7.93 16.15 -25.33
N SER A 166 -9.24 16.07 -25.09
CA SER A 166 -9.90 16.89 -24.08
C SER A 166 -9.61 16.41 -22.66
N LEU A 167 -9.62 17.35 -21.72
CA LEU A 167 -9.54 17.12 -20.27
C LEU A 167 -10.77 17.74 -19.60
N TYR A 168 -11.42 17.00 -18.72
CA TYR A 168 -12.35 17.56 -17.74
C TYR A 168 -11.78 17.38 -16.32
N ILE A 169 -12.06 18.33 -15.45
CA ILE A 169 -11.72 18.28 -14.03
C ILE A 169 -13.01 18.47 -13.23
N LEU A 170 -13.38 17.46 -12.46
CA LEU A 170 -14.47 17.58 -11.48
C LEU A 170 -13.87 18.07 -10.18
N LYS A 171 -14.12 19.34 -9.85
CA LYS A 171 -13.69 19.94 -8.58
C LYS A 171 -14.66 19.56 -7.45
N PRO A 172 -14.21 19.45 -6.19
CA PRO A 172 -15.11 19.33 -5.05
C PRO A 172 -16.12 20.49 -4.99
N PRO A 173 -17.38 20.26 -4.56
CA PRO A 173 -17.94 18.99 -4.08
C PRO A 173 -18.69 18.21 -5.17
N THR A 174 -18.33 18.36 -6.46
CA THR A 174 -19.12 17.83 -7.60
C THR A 174 -19.38 16.33 -7.48
N ASN A 175 -18.34 15.51 -7.25
CA ASN A 175 -18.50 14.06 -7.13
C ASN A 175 -19.30 13.64 -5.89
N ASP A 176 -19.42 14.48 -4.87
CA ASP A 176 -20.21 14.18 -3.67
C ASP A 176 -21.72 14.33 -3.93
N HIS A 177 -22.10 15.26 -4.81
CA HIS A 177 -23.50 15.63 -5.05
C HIS A 177 -24.06 15.19 -6.39
N TRP A 178 -23.25 15.21 -7.44
CA TRP A 178 -23.66 14.89 -8.81
C TRP A 178 -23.16 13.50 -9.21
N VAL A 179 -24.01 12.77 -9.93
CA VAL A 179 -23.61 11.49 -10.54
C VAL A 179 -23.18 11.73 -11.99
N HIS A 180 -22.15 11.04 -12.45
CA HIS A 180 -21.66 11.15 -13.82
C HIS A 180 -21.79 9.83 -14.59
N SER A 181 -21.91 9.93 -15.91
CA SER A 181 -22.10 8.79 -16.82
C SER A 181 -21.48 9.06 -18.19
N ILE A 182 -21.21 8.00 -18.93
CA ILE A 182 -20.94 8.07 -20.37
C ILE A 182 -22.14 7.45 -21.07
N GLU A 183 -22.84 8.25 -21.88
CA GLU A 183 -24.07 7.84 -22.56
C GLU A 183 -23.81 6.72 -23.57
N LYS A 184 -24.83 5.91 -23.89
CA LYS A 184 -24.74 5.01 -25.05
C LYS A 184 -25.10 5.79 -26.30
N GLU A 185 -24.22 5.74 -27.29
CA GLU A 185 -24.27 6.48 -28.54
C GLU A 185 -24.05 5.48 -29.69
N PRO A 186 -24.99 4.55 -29.98
CA PRO A 186 -24.77 3.37 -30.82
C PRO A 186 -24.20 3.63 -32.23
N GLU A 187 -24.41 4.84 -32.74
CA GLU A 187 -23.86 5.39 -33.98
C GLU A 187 -22.33 5.58 -33.97
N VAL A 188 -21.71 5.74 -32.79
CA VAL A 188 -20.25 5.83 -32.67
C VAL A 188 -19.65 4.43 -32.80
N THR A 189 -18.96 4.18 -33.91
CA THR A 189 -18.35 2.87 -34.21
C THR A 189 -16.92 2.74 -33.70
N GLU A 190 -16.25 3.86 -33.48
CA GLU A 190 -14.84 3.93 -33.11
C GLU A 190 -14.65 3.71 -31.60
N PRO A 191 -13.51 3.11 -31.19
CA PRO A 191 -13.20 2.95 -29.78
C PRO A 191 -12.79 4.27 -29.11
N ARG A 192 -13.01 4.35 -27.80
CA ARG A 192 -12.53 5.45 -26.95
C ARG A 192 -11.67 4.90 -25.81
N ILE A 193 -10.53 5.52 -25.58
CA ILE A 193 -9.76 5.32 -24.34
C ILE A 193 -10.01 6.51 -23.41
N SER A 194 -10.30 6.21 -22.14
CA SER A 194 -10.47 7.19 -21.07
C SER A 194 -9.37 6.99 -20.04
N LEU A 195 -8.73 8.07 -19.62
CA LEU A 195 -7.88 8.10 -18.44
C LEU A 195 -8.63 8.86 -17.35
N THR A 196 -8.80 8.29 -16.17
CA THR A 196 -9.44 8.98 -15.04
C THR A 196 -8.51 8.94 -13.83
N TYR A 197 -7.84 10.07 -13.59
CA TYR A 197 -6.89 10.29 -12.50
C TYR A 197 -7.63 10.74 -11.24
N ARG A 198 -7.21 10.19 -10.10
CA ARG A 198 -7.79 10.47 -8.79
C ARG A 198 -6.70 10.46 -7.71
N TYR A 199 -7.04 11.03 -6.57
CA TYR A 199 -6.34 10.75 -5.33
C TYR A 199 -7.16 9.74 -4.54
N ILE A 200 -6.61 8.54 -4.36
CA ILE A 200 -7.15 7.54 -3.45
C ILE A 200 -6.50 7.77 -2.09
N GLU A 201 -7.31 7.78 -1.03
CA GLU A 201 -6.75 7.73 0.30
C GLU A 201 -6.06 6.38 0.44
N VAL A 202 -4.74 6.40 0.31
CA VAL A 202 -3.92 5.28 0.77
C VAL A 202 -4.27 5.21 2.23
N SER A 203 -4.92 4.12 2.67
CA SER A 203 -4.89 3.82 4.09
C SER A 203 -3.40 3.89 4.41
N GLN A 204 -3.00 4.89 5.18
CA GLN A 204 -1.63 4.92 5.68
C GLN A 204 -1.56 3.64 6.49
N SER A 205 -1.09 2.57 5.85
CA SER A 205 -0.31 1.60 6.54
C SER A 205 0.75 2.51 7.15
N LEU A 206 0.66 2.67 8.47
CA LEU A 206 1.57 3.53 9.20
C LEU A 206 3.00 3.20 8.74
N PRO A 207 4.01 4.05 8.94
CA PRO A 207 5.40 3.61 8.84
C PRO A 207 5.50 2.19 9.39
N ILE A 208 6.16 1.26 8.70
CA ILE A 208 6.18 -0.16 9.11
C ILE A 208 6.49 -0.32 10.63
N SER A 209 7.33 0.55 11.18
CA SER A 209 7.64 0.69 12.60
C SER A 209 6.41 1.04 13.46
N GLN A 210 5.52 1.87 12.94
CA GLN A 210 4.21 2.20 13.48
C GLN A 210 3.12 1.14 13.22
N GLN A 211 3.21 0.34 12.14
CA GLN A 211 2.32 -0.83 11.95
C GLN A 211 2.58 -1.87 13.03
N ILE A 212 3.85 -2.24 13.27
CA ILE A 212 4.18 -3.22 14.32
C ILE A 212 3.69 -2.75 15.71
N THR A 213 3.64 -1.44 15.97
CA THR A 213 3.14 -0.89 17.25
C THR A 213 1.62 -0.95 17.41
N GLN A 214 0.82 -0.96 16.32
CA GLN A 214 -0.64 -1.12 16.42
C GLN A 214 -1.08 -2.51 16.88
N PHE A 215 -0.25 -3.53 16.66
CA PHE A 215 -0.62 -4.94 16.90
C PHE A 215 -0.13 -5.50 18.24
N LEU A 216 0.50 -4.68 19.08
CA LEU A 216 1.16 -5.15 20.30
C LEU A 216 0.63 -4.39 21.52
N ALA A 217 0.43 -5.12 22.62
CA ALA A 217 0.31 -4.49 23.94
C ALA A 217 1.71 -3.95 24.31
N LEU A 218 2.03 -2.77 23.78
CA LEU A 218 3.33 -2.15 23.90
C LEU A 218 3.61 -1.84 25.36
N VAL A 219 4.82 -2.21 25.75
CA VAL A 219 5.38 -1.84 27.03
C VAL A 219 6.27 -0.60 26.78
N PRO A 220 6.24 0.43 27.63
CA PRO A 220 7.19 1.53 27.53
C PRO A 220 8.61 0.98 27.46
N VAL A 221 9.40 1.43 26.49
CA VAL A 221 10.80 1.01 26.33
C VAL A 221 11.62 1.31 27.59
N ASP A 222 11.19 2.30 28.39
CA ASP A 222 11.76 2.61 29.70
C ASP A 222 11.75 1.43 30.68
N GLU A 223 10.84 0.46 30.54
CA GLU A 223 10.85 -0.77 31.35
C GLU A 223 12.09 -1.64 31.08
N LEU A 224 12.82 -1.46 29.97
CA LEU A 224 14.09 -2.15 29.75
C LEU A 224 15.18 -1.70 30.73
N PHE A 225 15.08 -0.47 31.23
CA PHE A 225 16.11 0.15 32.06
C PHE A 225 15.89 -0.09 33.56
N VAL A 226 14.77 -0.69 33.94
CA VAL A 226 14.40 -0.98 35.32
C VAL A 226 14.47 -2.48 35.57
N TYR A 227 15.04 -2.89 36.70
CA TYR A 227 15.07 -4.30 37.09
C TYR A 227 13.65 -4.81 37.37
N HIS A 228 13.29 -5.93 36.74
CA HIS A 228 12.00 -6.59 36.91
C HIS A 228 12.20 -8.08 37.25
N PRO A 229 12.00 -8.52 38.50
CA PRO A 229 12.28 -9.91 38.93
C PRO A 229 11.39 -10.96 38.22
N GLN A 230 10.26 -10.51 37.66
CA GLN A 230 9.32 -11.34 36.91
C GLN A 230 9.75 -11.55 35.45
N VAL A 231 10.67 -10.74 34.90
CA VAL A 231 11.21 -10.94 33.54
C VAL A 231 12.32 -11.99 33.63
N LYS A 232 12.12 -13.13 32.97
CA LYS A 232 13.08 -14.26 33.01
C LYS A 232 13.81 -14.50 31.70
N ARG A 233 13.34 -13.88 30.61
CA ARG A 233 13.99 -13.93 29.31
C ARG A 233 13.82 -12.59 28.61
N VAL A 234 14.87 -12.14 27.95
CA VAL A 234 14.81 -11.04 26.99
C VAL A 234 15.25 -11.55 25.62
N GLY A 235 14.96 -10.77 24.59
CA GLY A 235 15.55 -10.98 23.29
C GLY A 235 15.36 -9.78 22.39
N VAL A 236 16.17 -9.69 21.35
CA VAL A 236 16.06 -8.67 20.32
C VAL A 236 15.92 -9.30 18.95
N ILE A 237 15.05 -8.71 18.16
CA ILE A 237 14.90 -8.99 16.73
C ILE A 237 15.27 -7.68 16.02
N PRO A 238 16.52 -7.54 15.57
CA PRO A 238 16.90 -6.41 14.75
C PRO A 238 16.11 -6.46 13.44
N TYR A 239 15.62 -5.32 12.98
CA TYR A 239 14.90 -5.23 11.72
C TYR A 239 15.39 -4.07 10.88
N ALA A 240 15.28 -4.23 9.57
CA ALA A 240 15.51 -3.16 8.61
C ALA A 240 14.29 -3.05 7.69
N ILE A 241 14.07 -1.84 7.19
CA ILE A 241 13.08 -1.59 6.15
C ILE A 241 13.82 -1.40 4.85
N TYR A 242 13.57 -2.26 3.88
CA TYR A 242 14.17 -2.20 2.55
C TYR A 242 13.09 -2.37 1.49
N GLN A 243 13.06 -1.51 0.47
CA GLN A 243 12.06 -1.53 -0.60
C GLN A 243 10.60 -1.63 -0.10
N ASN A 244 10.29 -0.91 1.00
CA ASN A 244 8.98 -0.90 1.64
C ASN A 244 8.56 -2.25 2.28
N GLU A 245 9.53 -3.07 2.65
CA GLU A 245 9.32 -4.35 3.32
C GLU A 245 10.18 -4.51 4.56
N ILE A 246 9.69 -5.29 5.53
CA ILE A 246 10.43 -5.59 6.75
C ILE A 246 11.29 -6.84 6.53
N PHE A 247 12.57 -6.69 6.86
CA PHE A 247 13.48 -7.80 7.01
C PHE A 247 13.88 -7.90 8.48
N TRP A 248 13.82 -9.10 9.04
CA TRP A 248 14.32 -9.41 10.37
C TRP A 248 15.68 -10.07 10.24
N LEU A 249 16.65 -9.58 11.00
CA LEU A 249 17.95 -10.23 11.11
C LEU A 249 17.83 -11.34 12.17
N MET A 250 18.13 -12.57 11.76
CA MET A 250 17.94 -13.76 12.57
C MET A 250 19.25 -14.52 12.69
N GLY A 251 19.50 -15.08 13.87
CA GLY A 251 20.54 -16.09 14.07
C GLY A 251 20.05 -17.46 13.60
N VAL A 252 20.85 -18.19 12.85
CA VAL A 252 20.60 -19.59 12.46
C VAL A 252 21.46 -20.48 13.35
N SER A 253 20.83 -21.27 14.20
CA SER A 253 21.51 -22.27 15.03
C SER A 253 22.09 -23.42 14.21
N ASN A 254 22.95 -24.22 14.84
CA ASN A 254 23.56 -25.41 14.23
C ASN A 254 22.53 -26.48 13.79
N LEU A 255 21.30 -26.42 14.31
CA LEU A 255 20.18 -27.28 13.91
C LEU A 255 19.32 -26.66 12.80
N GLY A 256 19.78 -25.56 12.18
CA GLY A 256 19.05 -24.84 11.14
C GLY A 256 17.86 -24.02 11.66
N ARG A 257 17.75 -23.83 12.98
CA ARG A 257 16.65 -23.06 13.56
C ARG A 257 16.99 -21.58 13.68
N LEU A 258 16.08 -20.73 13.22
CA LEU A 258 16.04 -19.29 13.39
C LEU A 258 15.69 -18.89 14.82
N GLY A 259 16.49 -17.99 15.38
CA GLY A 259 16.32 -17.42 16.70
C GLY A 259 16.45 -15.90 16.69
N ASP A 260 15.79 -15.28 17.65
CA ASP A 260 16.15 -13.94 18.13
C ASP A 260 17.48 -13.98 18.88
N PHE A 261 18.10 -12.82 19.12
CA PHE A 261 19.29 -12.72 19.95
C PHE A 261 18.87 -12.46 21.40
N GLY A 262 18.94 -13.47 22.27
CA GLY A 262 18.39 -13.35 23.61
C GLY A 262 18.30 -14.62 24.43
N GLY A 263 18.58 -14.47 25.72
CA GLY A 263 18.56 -15.54 26.69
C GLY A 263 17.99 -15.13 28.05
N GLY A 264 18.41 -15.89 29.05
CA GLY A 264 17.89 -15.83 30.42
C GLY A 264 18.38 -14.59 31.17
N SER A 265 17.49 -13.98 31.96
CA SER A 265 17.84 -12.84 32.81
C SER A 265 18.36 -13.29 34.16
N ASN A 266 19.50 -12.74 34.58
CA ASN A 266 20.09 -13.00 35.89
C ASN A 266 19.40 -12.19 37.00
N GLU A 267 19.57 -12.63 38.26
CA GLU A 267 19.06 -11.89 39.41
C GLU A 267 19.75 -10.52 39.54
N GLY A 268 18.97 -9.46 39.70
CA GLY A 268 19.45 -8.07 39.75
C GLY A 268 19.84 -7.44 38.40
N GLU A 269 19.82 -8.20 37.31
CA GLU A 269 20.17 -7.73 35.97
C GLU A 269 18.98 -7.02 35.31
N THR A 270 19.16 -5.75 34.90
CA THR A 270 18.13 -5.04 34.13
C THR A 270 17.89 -5.72 32.77
N PRO A 271 16.67 -5.67 32.20
CA PRO A 271 16.40 -6.27 30.90
C PRO A 271 17.32 -5.77 29.77
N ILE A 272 17.70 -4.49 29.77
CA ILE A 272 18.64 -3.94 28.78
C ILE A 272 20.05 -4.52 28.94
N ALA A 273 20.53 -4.68 30.17
CA ALA A 273 21.85 -5.23 30.43
C ALA A 273 21.91 -6.70 29.97
N CYS A 274 20.88 -7.47 30.31
CA CYS A 274 20.71 -8.83 29.84
C CYS A 274 20.67 -8.87 28.30
N LEU A 275 19.86 -8.03 27.67
CA LEU A 275 19.71 -8.02 26.22
C LEU A 275 21.02 -7.71 25.49
N LEU A 276 21.77 -6.70 25.95
CA LEU A 276 23.05 -6.34 25.33
C LEU A 276 24.13 -7.41 25.53
N ARG A 277 24.12 -8.12 26.67
CA ARG A 277 25.01 -9.26 26.92
C ARG A 277 24.72 -10.41 25.97
N GLU A 278 23.46 -10.81 25.86
CA GLU A 278 23.03 -11.92 24.98
C GLU A 278 23.28 -11.58 23.50
N VAL A 279 23.07 -10.32 23.08
CA VAL A 279 23.42 -9.88 21.73
C VAL A 279 24.91 -9.97 21.46
N GLU A 280 25.75 -9.56 22.41
CA GLU A 280 27.21 -9.67 22.28
C GLU A 280 27.63 -11.14 22.11
N GLU A 281 27.12 -12.02 22.98
CA GLU A 281 27.43 -13.45 22.99
C GLU A 281 26.97 -14.13 21.69
N GLU A 282 25.69 -14.00 21.33
CA GLU A 282 25.10 -14.70 20.19
C GLU A 282 25.55 -14.13 18.83
N SER A 283 25.83 -12.82 18.74
CA SER A 283 26.30 -12.18 17.50
C SER A 283 27.82 -12.10 17.39
N SER A 284 28.57 -12.59 18.37
CA SER A 284 30.02 -12.40 18.46
C SER A 284 30.43 -10.91 18.35
N GLY A 285 29.62 -10.05 18.97
CA GLY A 285 29.82 -8.60 19.05
C GLY A 285 29.43 -7.78 17.82
N VAL A 286 29.11 -8.39 16.68
CA VAL A 286 28.91 -7.64 15.42
C VAL A 286 27.64 -6.78 15.42
N LEU A 287 26.66 -7.11 16.28
CA LEU A 287 25.41 -6.36 16.39
C LEU A 287 25.37 -5.44 17.61
N THR A 288 26.25 -5.61 18.58
CA THR A 288 26.13 -4.95 19.89
C THR A 288 26.17 -3.43 19.79
N GLY A 289 27.09 -2.88 19.01
CA GLY A 289 27.17 -1.43 18.75
C GLY A 289 25.90 -0.91 18.09
N THR A 290 25.48 -1.54 17.00
CA THR A 290 24.31 -1.15 16.22
C THR A 290 23.00 -1.22 17.02
N VAL A 291 22.82 -2.27 17.83
CA VAL A 291 21.65 -2.44 18.70
C VAL A 291 21.68 -1.43 19.84
N ARG A 292 22.84 -1.19 20.46
CA ARG A 292 23.00 -0.16 21.50
C ARG A 292 22.65 1.21 20.97
N ASP A 293 23.12 1.56 19.77
CA ASP A 293 22.81 2.84 19.13
C ASP A 293 21.33 2.98 18.80
N ALA A 294 20.69 1.90 18.33
CA ALA A 294 19.24 1.86 18.09
C ALA A 294 18.45 2.11 19.39
N ILE A 295 18.85 1.47 20.49
CA ILE A 295 18.24 1.67 21.80
C ILE A 295 18.43 3.12 22.28
N GLY A 296 19.63 3.68 22.09
CA GLY A 296 19.97 5.04 22.48
C GLY A 296 19.15 6.11 21.74
N ARG A 297 18.88 5.90 20.45
CA ARG A 297 18.03 6.81 19.65
C ARG A 297 16.57 6.84 20.12
N ARG A 298 16.08 5.76 20.74
CA ARG A 298 14.67 5.58 21.17
C ARG A 298 13.61 5.69 20.07
N GLU A 299 14.02 5.73 18.81
CA GLU A 299 13.12 5.83 17.65
C GLU A 299 12.84 4.44 17.06
N GLY A 300 11.57 4.14 16.78
CA GLY A 300 11.15 2.90 16.11
C GLY A 300 11.39 1.61 16.91
N LEU A 301 11.72 1.72 18.20
CA LEU A 301 11.83 0.59 19.13
C LEU A 301 10.46 0.09 19.54
N ILE A 302 10.34 -1.22 19.66
CA ILE A 302 9.07 -1.87 19.99
C ILE A 302 9.33 -2.94 21.03
N LEU A 303 8.85 -2.71 22.24
CA LEU A 303 8.98 -3.67 23.33
C LEU A 303 7.68 -4.46 23.47
N TRP A 304 7.80 -5.76 23.27
CA TRP A 304 6.71 -6.70 23.42
C TRP A 304 6.89 -7.59 24.65
N ARG A 305 5.80 -7.84 25.37
CA ARG A 305 5.75 -8.71 26.55
C ARG A 305 4.91 -9.94 26.30
N SER A 306 5.55 -11.11 26.30
CA SER A 306 4.87 -12.41 26.34
C SER A 306 4.44 -12.75 27.76
N ARG A 307 3.19 -13.21 27.93
CA ARG A 307 2.71 -13.83 29.17
C ARG A 307 2.87 -15.35 29.10
N SER A 308 3.24 -15.98 30.22
CA SER A 308 3.00 -17.42 30.40
C SER A 308 1.51 -17.67 30.69
N ARG A 309 1.02 -18.88 30.36
CA ARG A 309 -0.36 -19.33 30.59
C ARG A 309 -0.75 -19.33 32.09
N THR A 310 0.24 -19.34 32.97
CA THR A 310 0.10 -19.45 34.43
C THR A 310 0.36 -18.13 35.17
N GLY A 311 0.43 -17.00 34.46
CA GLY A 311 0.89 -15.73 35.02
C GLY A 311 2.39 -15.52 34.83
N PRO A 312 3.04 -14.53 35.47
CA PRO A 312 4.49 -14.36 35.41
C PRO A 312 5.23 -15.69 35.73
N PRO A 313 6.41 -15.94 35.12
CA PRO A 313 7.32 -14.95 34.55
C PRO A 313 7.03 -14.49 33.12
N TYR A 314 7.48 -13.27 32.81
CA TYR A 314 7.37 -12.61 31.51
C TYR A 314 8.60 -12.83 30.64
N ARG A 315 8.40 -12.69 29.33
CA ARG A 315 9.48 -12.60 28.34
C ARG A 315 9.37 -11.30 27.58
N TYR A 316 10.47 -10.56 27.46
CA TYR A 316 10.51 -9.31 26.71
C TYR A 316 11.18 -9.55 25.37
N PHE A 317 10.59 -9.04 24.29
CA PHE A 317 11.20 -9.03 22.97
C PHE A 317 11.23 -7.61 22.47
N LEU A 318 12.43 -7.13 22.15
CA LEU A 318 12.64 -5.83 21.55
C LEU A 318 12.78 -5.98 20.05
N PHE A 319 11.99 -5.27 19.28
CA PHE A 319 12.30 -5.05 17.86
C PHE A 319 13.09 -3.76 17.75
N ALA A 320 14.31 -3.87 17.20
CA ALA A 320 15.26 -2.76 17.14
C ALA A 320 15.55 -2.39 15.68
N PRO A 321 15.28 -1.15 15.23
CA PRO A 321 15.58 -0.74 13.87
C PRO A 321 17.08 -0.56 13.68
N ILE A 322 17.65 -1.30 12.73
CA ILE A 322 19.06 -1.22 12.34
C ILE A 322 19.18 -1.00 10.83
N PRO A 323 20.30 -0.44 10.34
CA PRO A 323 20.57 -0.37 8.90
C PRO A 323 20.61 -1.77 8.28
N TYR A 324 20.08 -1.90 7.06
CA TYR A 324 20.28 -3.11 6.27
C TYR A 324 21.75 -3.21 5.86
N ALA A 325 22.44 -4.25 6.32
CA ALA A 325 23.85 -4.47 6.05
C ALA A 325 24.17 -5.98 6.02
N ASP A 326 25.29 -6.32 5.37
CA ASP A 326 25.83 -7.67 5.41
C ASP A 326 26.80 -7.81 6.61
N PHE A 327 26.33 -8.51 7.65
CA PHE A 327 27.12 -8.78 8.86
C PHE A 327 27.93 -10.07 8.75
N THR A 328 27.73 -10.87 7.71
CA THR A 328 28.38 -12.19 7.56
C THR A 328 29.91 -12.14 7.54
N PRO A 329 30.59 -11.11 6.97
CA PRO A 329 32.07 -11.10 6.94
C PRO A 329 32.71 -10.88 8.31
N ALA A 330 32.02 -10.17 9.21
CA ALA A 330 32.51 -9.87 10.55
C ALA A 330 32.05 -10.91 11.59
N PHE A 331 30.98 -11.65 11.29
CA PHE A 331 30.37 -12.61 12.19
C PHE A 331 31.26 -13.84 12.39
N LYS A 332 31.38 -14.27 13.64
CA LYS A 332 32.06 -15.52 14.01
C LYS A 332 31.02 -16.49 14.56
N PRO A 333 30.82 -17.66 13.94
CA PRO A 333 29.94 -18.70 14.45
C PRO A 333 30.34 -19.12 15.87
N ASN A 334 29.36 -19.42 16.71
CA ASN A 334 29.55 -19.90 18.09
C ASN A 334 28.67 -21.14 18.36
N SER A 335 28.64 -21.60 19.61
CA SER A 335 27.87 -22.80 20.00
C SER A 335 26.36 -22.66 19.78
N GLU A 336 25.84 -21.43 19.74
CA GLU A 336 24.41 -21.12 19.68
C GLU A 336 23.97 -20.70 18.28
N VAL A 337 24.76 -19.84 17.62
CA VAL A 337 24.47 -19.26 16.31
C VAL A 337 25.59 -19.62 15.32
N GLY A 338 25.21 -20.36 14.28
CA GLY A 338 26.08 -20.81 13.20
C GLY A 338 26.19 -19.81 12.04
N SER A 339 25.14 -19.02 11.78
CA SER A 339 25.15 -17.96 10.75
C SER A 339 24.08 -16.89 11.01
N LEU A 340 24.14 -15.77 10.29
CA LEU A 340 23.15 -14.70 10.34
C LEU A 340 22.43 -14.59 8.99
N ILE A 341 21.11 -14.40 9.00
CA ILE A 341 20.33 -14.21 7.78
C ILE A 341 19.29 -13.10 7.92
N TRP A 342 19.03 -12.40 6.83
CA TRP A 342 17.85 -11.54 6.71
C TRP A 342 16.66 -12.36 6.22
N VAL A 343 15.56 -12.31 6.97
CA VAL A 343 14.31 -13.00 6.65
C VAL A 343 13.22 -11.97 6.41
N ARG A 344 12.53 -12.05 5.29
CA ARG A 344 11.37 -11.20 5.01
C ARG A 344 10.26 -11.52 6.01
N GLN A 345 9.64 -10.51 6.61
CA GLN A 345 8.59 -10.71 7.62
C GLN A 345 7.45 -11.61 7.10
N SER A 346 6.99 -11.39 5.87
CA SER A 346 5.91 -12.17 5.24
C SER A 346 6.25 -13.66 5.11
N GLU A 347 7.53 -13.98 4.96
CA GLU A 347 8.01 -15.37 4.93
C GLU A 347 8.07 -15.96 6.34
N ALA A 348 8.53 -15.17 7.33
CA ALA A 348 8.57 -15.58 8.73
C ALA A 348 7.18 -15.78 9.34
N THR A 349 6.17 -15.03 8.90
CA THR A 349 4.78 -15.13 9.40
C THR A 349 3.92 -16.17 8.65
N SER A 350 4.43 -16.76 7.56
CA SER A 350 3.72 -17.76 6.74
C SER A 350 3.61 -19.13 7.42
N SER A 351 2.41 -19.72 7.39
CA SER A 351 2.14 -21.04 7.98
C SER A 351 2.92 -22.20 7.38
N ARG A 352 3.55 -22.02 6.21
CA ARG A 352 4.33 -23.06 5.52
C ARG A 352 5.74 -23.26 6.10
N VAL A 353 6.26 -22.29 6.85
CA VAL A 353 7.68 -22.24 7.30
C VAL A 353 7.83 -22.51 8.80
N GLN A 354 6.77 -22.31 9.60
CA GLN A 354 6.91 -21.97 11.02
C GLN A 354 7.18 -23.09 12.03
N LEU A 355 6.87 -24.36 11.75
CA LEU A 355 6.80 -25.36 12.84
C LEU A 355 8.17 -25.89 13.28
N ASP A 356 9.12 -26.06 12.36
CA ASP A 356 10.41 -26.71 12.66
C ASP A 356 11.60 -25.77 12.61
N ILE A 357 11.43 -24.58 12.02
CA ILE A 357 12.51 -23.66 11.69
C ILE A 357 12.73 -22.61 12.79
N PHE A 358 11.79 -22.34 13.70
CA PHE A 358 11.96 -21.28 14.71
C PHE A 358 12.16 -21.81 16.13
N GLN A 359 12.89 -21.06 16.96
CA GLN A 359 12.90 -21.28 18.41
C GLN A 359 11.48 -21.13 19.00
N THR A 360 11.14 -21.94 20.00
CA THR A 360 9.79 -22.03 20.60
C THR A 360 9.26 -20.68 21.10
N SER A 361 10.14 -19.87 21.69
CA SER A 361 9.86 -18.54 22.24
C SER A 361 9.43 -17.56 21.14
N LEU A 362 10.17 -17.54 20.04
CA LEU A 362 9.92 -16.74 18.86
C LEU A 362 8.68 -17.23 18.09
N HIS A 363 8.48 -18.54 17.96
CA HIS A 363 7.28 -19.10 17.34
C HIS A 363 5.98 -18.64 18.04
N GLN A 364 6.00 -18.54 19.38
CA GLN A 364 4.86 -18.01 20.14
C GLN A 364 4.59 -16.53 19.81
N LEU A 365 5.64 -15.72 19.66
CA LEU A 365 5.56 -14.33 19.23
C LEU A 365 4.97 -14.21 17.83
N LEU A 366 5.48 -14.96 16.85
CA LEU A 366 5.00 -14.92 15.46
C LEU A 366 3.54 -15.36 15.33
N ARG A 367 3.12 -16.38 16.10
CA ARG A 367 1.70 -16.80 16.16
C ARG A 367 0.78 -15.71 16.72
N GLN A 368 1.26 -14.92 17.68
CA GLN A 368 0.46 -13.84 18.27
C GLN A 368 0.38 -12.63 17.34
N LEU A 369 1.48 -12.26 16.69
CA LEU A 369 1.50 -11.23 15.64
C LEU A 369 0.44 -11.54 14.56
N ARG A 370 0.40 -12.79 14.08
CA ARG A 370 -0.56 -13.23 13.07
C ARG A 370 -2.03 -13.13 13.50
N ARG A 371 -2.36 -13.36 14.78
CA ARG A 371 -3.75 -13.30 15.25
C ARG A 371 -4.33 -11.89 15.28
N ASN A 372 -3.46 -10.88 15.31
CA ASN A 372 -3.85 -9.49 15.30
C ASN A 372 -3.92 -8.91 13.87
N ASP A 373 -3.42 -9.65 12.87
CA ASP A 373 -3.54 -9.32 11.43
C ASP A 373 -4.88 -9.77 10.81
N SER A 374 -5.65 -10.62 11.51
CA SER A 374 -6.92 -11.23 11.06
C SER A 374 -8.11 -10.75 11.89
#